data_AF-A0A8H4SX12-F1
#
_entry.id   AF-A0A8H4SX12-F1
#
_cell.length_a   1.000
_cell.length_b   1.000
_cell.length_c   1.000
_cell.angle_alpha   90.00
_cell.angle_beta   90.00
_cell.angle_gamma   90.00
#
_symmetry.space_group_name_H-M   'P 1'
#
loop_
_entity.id
_entity.type
_entity.pdbx_description
1 polymer ?
#
loop_
_entity_poly.entity_id
_entity_poly.type
_entity_poly.pdbx_seq_one_letter_code
_entity_poly.pdbx_strand_id
1 'polypeptide(L)'
;MNHHEEVSKTTVDTLDPIIETCLNVNGAVEPYTVFDYYDHFQSVAQTQPSFLMEFQGGSYNPYDGPAAQKVIAVNIYMVYGGTNWGNIGFPEVGTGYDCSSPIHENRLICDKYNEVKLFGLFVRVAHEFTKVDRIGKSSKYATDEDIFTTELRNPDTGAEYYVTRHEYSPPTNVTKLRLKVSTKAGNLTMPTSGSITLNGRQSKTLVTDFNIGSSGNKITYATLEVLTVVDLGDRQVVVFWALDGEQGEFLLKGAKSGKALSGKAED
;
A
#
# COMPACT_ATOMS: atom_id res chain seq x y z
N MET A 1 -16.66 22.45 -15.97
CA MET A 1 -17.50 22.82 -14.81
C MET A 1 -16.87 22.14 -13.62
N ASN A 2 -16.10 22.89 -12.84
CA ASN A 2 -15.35 22.39 -11.71
C ASN A 2 -16.30 22.22 -10.53
N HIS A 3 -16.52 20.99 -10.07
CA HIS A 3 -17.16 20.75 -8.79
C HIS A 3 -16.09 20.89 -7.70
N HIS A 4 -16.12 22.02 -6.99
CA HIS A 4 -15.53 22.14 -5.67
C HIS A 4 -16.49 21.44 -4.70
N GLU A 5 -16.04 20.35 -4.07
CA GLU A 5 -16.72 19.81 -2.89
C GLU A 5 -16.25 20.59 -1.66
N GLU A 6 -17.20 21.28 -1.02
CA GLU A 6 -17.04 21.99 0.23
C GLU A 6 -17.09 20.98 1.38
N VAL A 7 -15.94 20.69 2.02
CA VAL A 7 -15.92 19.82 3.21
C VAL A 7 -16.35 20.63 4.43
N SER A 8 -17.52 20.26 4.95
CA SER A 8 -18.16 20.81 6.15
C SER A 8 -17.25 20.80 7.39
N LYS A 9 -17.12 21.97 8.03
CA LYS A 9 -16.50 22.15 9.35
C LYS A 9 -17.27 21.33 10.38
N THR A 10 -16.66 20.29 10.94
CA THR A 10 -17.17 19.66 12.16
C THR A 10 -16.07 19.55 13.21
N THR A 11 -16.47 19.87 14.43
CA THR A 11 -15.73 20.15 15.67
C THR A 11 -14.63 19.14 16.02
N VAL A 12 -13.44 19.68 16.31
CA VAL A 12 -12.28 18.94 16.82
C VAL A 12 -12.36 18.88 18.35
N ASP A 13 -12.75 17.73 18.89
CA ASP A 13 -12.64 17.46 20.31
C ASP A 13 -11.17 17.16 20.67
N THR A 14 -10.61 18.03 21.52
CA THR A 14 -9.30 17.98 22.21
C THR A 14 -8.07 17.68 21.34
N LEU A 15 -7.44 18.75 20.84
CA LEU A 15 -6.12 18.70 20.21
C LEU A 15 -5.02 18.48 21.27
N ASP A 16 -4.04 17.64 20.92
CA ASP A 16 -2.78 17.46 21.66
C ASP A 16 -2.10 18.85 21.87
N PRO A 17 -1.59 19.18 23.08
CA PRO A 17 -0.92 20.45 23.36
C PRO A 17 0.25 20.78 22.41
N ILE A 18 0.87 19.77 21.78
CA ILE A 18 1.87 19.98 20.73
C ILE A 18 1.24 20.58 19.47
N ILE A 19 0.05 20.10 19.09
CA ILE A 19 -0.67 20.59 17.90
C ILE A 19 -1.18 22.01 18.13
N GLU A 20 -1.64 22.35 19.34
CA GLU A 20 -2.05 23.72 19.69
C GLU A 20 -0.89 24.72 19.56
N THR A 21 0.32 24.32 19.95
CA THR A 21 1.53 25.13 19.79
C THR A 21 1.85 25.34 18.30
N CYS A 22 1.73 24.29 17.47
CA CYS A 22 2.00 24.36 16.04
C CYS A 22 0.96 25.17 15.26
N LEU A 23 -0.32 25.13 15.63
CA LEU A 23 -1.39 25.88 14.94
C LEU A 23 -1.24 27.39 15.12
N ASN A 24 -0.81 27.85 16.29
CA ASN A 24 -0.60 29.27 16.57
C ASN A 24 0.60 29.86 15.79
N VAL A 25 1.57 29.03 15.41
CA VAL A 25 2.78 29.46 14.69
C VAL A 25 2.64 29.26 13.17
N ASN A 26 2.07 28.13 12.75
CA ASN A 26 2.05 27.70 11.35
C ASN A 26 0.68 27.91 10.66
N GLY A 27 -0.35 28.31 11.41
CA GLY A 27 -1.73 28.41 10.90
C GLY A 27 -2.47 27.07 10.89
N ALA A 28 -3.71 27.09 10.41
CA ALA A 28 -4.50 25.86 10.24
C ALA A 28 -3.82 24.96 9.21
N VAL A 29 -3.75 23.65 9.51
CA VAL A 29 -3.24 22.67 8.55
C VAL A 29 -4.24 22.56 7.41
N GLU A 30 -3.87 23.09 6.24
CA GLU A 30 -4.66 22.91 5.03
C GLU A 30 -4.69 21.41 4.66
N PRO A 31 -5.86 20.83 4.37
CA PRO A 31 -5.95 19.45 3.91
C PRO A 31 -5.08 19.24 2.67
N TYR A 32 -4.37 18.11 2.62
CA TYR A 32 -3.57 17.76 1.45
C TYR A 32 -4.45 17.73 0.19
N THR A 33 -4.03 18.42 -0.86
CA THR A 33 -4.61 18.26 -2.19
C THR A 33 -4.21 16.89 -2.74
N VAL A 34 -5.21 16.05 -3.01
CA VAL A 34 -4.99 14.75 -3.65
C VAL A 34 -4.75 14.98 -5.14
N PHE A 35 -3.73 14.32 -5.68
CA PHE A 35 -3.38 14.39 -7.09
C PHE A 35 -3.56 13.01 -7.75
N ASP A 36 -4.34 12.94 -8.83
CA ASP A 36 -4.49 11.69 -9.61
C ASP A 36 -3.27 11.52 -10.53
N TYR A 37 -2.24 10.83 -10.00
CA TYR A 37 -1.00 10.59 -10.72
C TYR A 37 -1.20 9.78 -11.99
N TYR A 38 -2.12 8.80 -11.98
CA TYR A 38 -2.39 7.97 -13.14
C TYR A 38 -2.86 8.82 -14.31
N ASP A 39 -3.92 9.61 -14.13
CA ASP A 39 -4.50 10.42 -15.20
C ASP A 39 -3.49 11.48 -15.69
N HIS A 40 -2.71 12.05 -14.76
CA HIS A 40 -1.62 12.95 -15.09
C HIS A 40 -0.59 12.30 -16.01
N PHE A 41 -0.04 11.13 -15.64
CA PHE A 41 0.94 10.42 -16.49
C PHE A 41 0.35 10.02 -17.85
N GLN A 42 -0.94 9.67 -17.92
CA GLN A 42 -1.60 9.43 -19.19
C GLN A 42 -1.64 10.70 -20.07
N SER A 43 -1.74 11.89 -19.47
CA SER A 43 -1.80 13.15 -20.22
C SER A 43 -0.44 13.65 -20.68
N VAL A 44 0.62 13.48 -19.88
CA VAL A 44 1.93 14.11 -20.14
C VAL A 44 3.00 13.15 -20.67
N ALA A 45 2.89 11.85 -20.36
CA ALA A 45 3.97 10.89 -20.58
C ALA A 45 3.46 9.45 -20.77
N GLN A 46 2.39 9.29 -21.56
CA GLN A 46 1.69 8.00 -21.72
C GLN A 46 2.58 6.82 -22.11
N THR A 47 3.62 7.06 -22.92
CA THR A 47 4.53 6.02 -23.44
C THR A 47 5.76 5.79 -22.56
N GLN A 48 5.87 6.51 -21.43
CA GLN A 48 6.99 6.39 -20.50
C GLN A 48 6.55 5.71 -19.20
N PRO A 49 7.47 5.03 -18.50
CA PRO A 49 7.25 4.61 -17.12
C PRO A 49 6.79 5.76 -16.22
N SER A 50 5.72 5.53 -15.47
CA SER A 50 5.31 6.39 -14.35
C SER A 50 6.36 6.30 -13.24
N PHE A 51 7.12 7.38 -13.07
CA PHE A 51 8.19 7.47 -12.09
C PHE A 51 7.99 8.70 -11.21
N LEU A 52 7.81 8.47 -9.91
CA LEU A 52 7.89 9.51 -8.88
C LEU A 52 9.33 9.64 -8.41
N MET A 53 10.06 10.60 -8.99
CA MET A 53 11.48 10.86 -8.70
C MET A 53 11.73 11.37 -7.29
N GLU A 54 10.76 12.05 -6.70
CA GLU A 54 10.78 12.47 -5.30
C GLU A 54 9.38 12.26 -4.73
N PHE A 55 9.25 11.23 -3.91
CA PHE A 55 8.02 10.94 -3.20
C PHE A 55 8.22 11.05 -1.71
N GLN A 56 7.23 11.61 -1.01
CA GLN A 56 7.38 12.05 0.38
C GLN A 56 7.79 10.91 1.33
N GLY A 57 8.99 11.02 1.91
CA GLY A 57 9.48 10.12 2.96
C GLY A 57 9.32 10.66 4.39
N GLY A 58 9.16 11.98 4.53
CA GLY A 58 9.15 12.66 5.83
C GLY A 58 7.81 12.73 6.55
N SER A 59 6.68 12.75 5.83
CA SER A 59 5.32 12.75 6.41
C SER A 59 4.56 11.46 6.11
N TYR A 60 3.32 11.38 6.60
CA TYR A 60 2.39 10.31 6.26
C TYR A 60 2.12 10.25 4.75
N ASN A 61 2.15 9.05 4.19
CA ASN A 61 1.88 8.81 2.77
C ASN A 61 0.36 8.77 2.50
N PRO A 62 -0.17 9.41 1.44
CA PRO A 62 -1.57 9.24 1.07
C PRO A 62 -1.94 7.78 0.76
N TYR A 63 -3.18 7.43 1.10
CA TYR A 63 -3.74 6.08 1.08
C TYR A 63 -3.89 5.48 -0.31
N ASP A 64 -4.03 6.31 -1.34
CA ASP A 64 -4.03 5.89 -2.74
C ASP A 64 -2.59 5.91 -3.30
N GLY A 65 -1.69 5.28 -2.54
CA GLY A 65 -0.25 5.36 -2.73
C GLY A 65 0.23 4.91 -4.12
N PRO A 66 1.55 4.99 -4.39
CA PRO A 66 2.10 4.78 -5.73
C PRO A 66 1.61 3.49 -6.43
N ALA A 67 1.39 2.41 -5.67
CA ALA A 67 0.86 1.16 -6.19
C ALA A 67 -0.51 1.34 -6.87
N ALA A 68 -1.54 1.87 -6.17
CA ALA A 68 -2.88 2.04 -6.73
C ALA A 68 -2.91 2.91 -7.99
N GLN A 69 -1.96 3.85 -8.08
CA GLN A 69 -1.83 4.80 -9.19
C GLN A 69 -0.99 4.26 -10.36
N LYS A 70 -0.66 2.95 -10.39
CA LYS A 70 0.20 2.33 -11.41
C LYS A 70 1.54 3.07 -11.51
N VAL A 71 2.14 3.46 -10.40
CA VAL A 71 3.50 4.01 -10.39
C VAL A 71 4.47 2.83 -10.34
N ILE A 72 5.34 2.72 -11.34
CA ILE A 72 6.24 1.56 -11.49
C ILE A 72 7.68 1.84 -11.03
N ALA A 73 8.00 3.10 -10.73
CA ALA A 73 9.23 3.49 -10.07
C ALA A 73 8.94 4.59 -9.04
N VAL A 74 9.55 4.49 -7.86
CA VAL A 74 9.42 5.48 -6.79
C VAL A 74 10.78 5.65 -6.12
N ASN A 75 11.19 6.89 -5.95
CA ASN A 75 12.30 7.25 -5.08
C ASN A 75 11.75 8.03 -3.86
N ILE A 76 11.93 7.46 -2.68
CA ILE A 76 11.42 8.02 -1.43
C ILE A 76 12.42 9.06 -0.90
N TYR A 77 12.03 10.33 -0.95
CA TYR A 77 12.84 11.47 -0.56
C TYR A 77 12.29 12.08 0.75
N MET A 78 13.01 12.09 1.87
CA MET A 78 14.26 11.37 2.16
C MET A 78 13.99 10.02 2.84
N VAL A 79 14.76 9.00 2.46
CA VAL A 79 14.91 7.76 3.26
C VAL A 79 15.86 7.98 4.45
N TYR A 80 16.89 8.80 4.24
CA TYR A 80 17.84 9.28 5.24
C TYR A 80 18.29 10.68 4.81
N GLY A 81 18.04 11.71 5.62
CA GLY A 81 18.45 13.07 5.28
C GLY A 81 19.84 13.45 5.81
N GLY A 82 20.16 13.12 7.06
CA GLY A 82 21.47 13.38 7.67
C GLY A 82 21.58 14.77 8.29
N THR A 83 22.72 15.45 8.10
CA THR A 83 23.06 16.72 8.77
C THR A 83 23.62 17.73 7.77
N ASN A 84 23.15 18.97 7.83
CA ASN A 84 23.70 20.11 7.12
C ASN A 84 24.99 20.62 7.79
N TRP A 85 26.03 19.80 7.82
CA TRP A 85 27.31 20.13 8.46
C TRP A 85 28.10 21.16 7.65
N GLY A 86 28.94 21.97 8.32
CA GLY A 86 29.90 22.84 7.62
C GLY A 86 29.28 23.93 6.74
N ASN A 87 28.09 24.44 7.10
CA ASN A 87 27.37 25.49 6.36
C ASN A 87 26.98 25.09 4.91
N ILE A 88 26.76 23.80 4.64
CA ILE A 88 26.30 23.33 3.31
C ILE A 88 24.80 23.57 3.08
N GLY A 89 24.04 23.86 4.14
CA GLY A 89 22.59 24.03 4.08
C GLY A 89 22.16 25.35 3.44
N PHE A 90 20.95 25.37 2.90
CA PHE A 90 20.27 26.60 2.48
C PHE A 90 20.06 27.55 3.69
N PRO A 91 20.14 28.89 3.54
CA PRO A 91 20.12 29.82 4.67
C PRO A 91 18.90 29.76 5.62
N GLU A 92 17.79 29.15 5.22
CA GLU A 92 16.56 29.05 6.03
C GLU A 92 16.36 27.67 6.68
N VAL A 93 17.31 26.74 6.55
CA VAL A 93 17.23 25.42 7.20
C VAL A 93 18.19 25.31 8.39
N GLY A 94 17.80 24.51 9.38
CA GLY A 94 18.65 24.19 10.53
C GLY A 94 19.79 23.23 10.19
N THR A 95 20.66 22.98 11.18
CA THR A 95 21.76 22.01 11.06
C THR A 95 21.24 20.58 10.88
N GLY A 96 20.17 20.21 11.60
CA GLY A 96 19.56 18.89 11.47
C GLY A 96 18.81 18.75 10.15
N TYR A 97 19.00 17.62 9.47
CA TYR A 97 18.29 17.27 8.23
C TYR A 97 17.68 15.86 8.37
N ASP A 98 17.16 15.51 9.56
CA ASP A 98 16.48 14.24 9.84
C ASP A 98 15.28 14.00 8.91
N CYS A 99 14.59 15.08 8.52
CA CYS A 99 13.41 15.08 7.66
C CYS A 99 12.26 14.17 8.15
N SER A 100 12.26 13.73 9.42
CA SER A 100 11.34 12.70 9.92
C SER A 100 11.40 11.44 9.04
N SER A 101 12.55 11.15 8.45
CA SER A 101 12.76 10.08 7.50
C SER A 101 12.65 8.69 8.16
N PRO A 102 12.43 7.61 7.37
CA PRO A 102 12.49 6.25 7.86
C PRO A 102 13.76 5.93 8.65
N ILE A 103 14.91 6.45 8.20
CA ILE A 103 16.18 6.38 8.92
C ILE A 103 16.45 7.75 9.52
N HIS A 104 16.54 7.81 10.84
CA HIS A 104 16.82 9.04 11.57
C HIS A 104 18.24 9.56 11.30
N GLU A 105 18.49 10.84 11.58
CA GLU A 105 19.78 11.51 11.44
C GLU A 105 20.92 10.75 12.15
N ASN A 106 20.63 10.19 13.33
CA ASN A 106 21.56 9.36 14.11
C ASN A 106 21.65 7.88 13.64
N ARG A 107 20.97 7.54 12.54
CA ARG A 107 20.88 6.21 11.90
C ARG A 107 20.05 5.18 12.65
N LEU A 108 19.26 5.60 13.64
CA LEU A 108 18.23 4.73 14.22
C LEU A 108 17.10 4.52 13.22
N ILE A 109 16.49 3.34 13.25
CA ILE A 109 15.32 2.99 12.44
C ILE A 109 14.06 3.08 13.28
N CYS A 110 12.95 3.48 12.67
CA CYS A 110 11.64 3.56 13.30
C CYS A 110 10.61 2.67 12.59
N ASP A 111 9.35 2.72 13.04
CA ASP A 111 8.26 1.93 12.45
C ASP A 111 8.06 2.23 10.95
N LYS A 112 8.30 3.49 10.53
CA LYS A 112 8.25 3.87 9.11
C LYS A 112 9.27 3.11 8.27
N TYR A 113 10.48 2.85 8.79
CA TYR A 113 11.47 2.01 8.11
C TYR A 113 10.97 0.57 7.96
N ASN A 114 10.36 0.03 9.00
CA ASN A 114 9.83 -1.33 8.95
C ASN A 114 8.70 -1.45 7.91
N GLU A 115 7.80 -0.46 7.84
CA GLU A 115 6.74 -0.43 6.83
C GLU A 115 7.31 -0.31 5.40
N VAL A 116 8.25 0.60 5.17
CA VAL A 116 8.94 0.74 3.86
C VAL A 116 9.66 -0.57 3.48
N LYS A 117 10.20 -1.30 4.45
CA LYS A 117 10.82 -2.62 4.22
C LYS A 117 9.79 -3.68 3.81
N LEU A 118 8.59 -3.72 4.41
CA LEU A 118 7.52 -4.64 4.01
C LEU A 118 7.13 -4.40 2.56
N PHE A 119 6.88 -3.13 2.20
CA PHE A 119 6.57 -2.73 0.82
C PHE A 119 7.71 -3.10 -0.15
N GLY A 120 8.96 -2.77 0.22
CA GLY A 120 10.15 -3.08 -0.58
C GLY A 120 10.36 -4.58 -0.84
N LEU A 121 10.10 -5.43 0.16
CA LEU A 121 10.20 -6.89 0.02
C LEU A 121 9.12 -7.44 -0.92
N PHE A 122 7.90 -6.90 -0.85
CA PHE A 122 6.81 -7.28 -1.72
C PHE A 122 7.08 -6.89 -3.19
N VAL A 123 7.38 -5.62 -3.45
CA VAL A 123 7.58 -5.15 -4.84
C VAL A 123 8.76 -5.81 -5.53
N ARG A 124 9.76 -6.27 -4.76
CA ARG A 124 10.90 -7.04 -5.28
C ARG A 124 10.47 -8.37 -5.90
N VAL A 125 9.40 -8.99 -5.42
CA VAL A 125 8.92 -10.29 -5.91
C VAL A 125 7.66 -10.17 -6.78
N ALA A 126 6.96 -9.04 -6.72
CA ALA A 126 5.82 -8.72 -7.57
C ALA A 126 6.25 -8.23 -8.97
N HIS A 127 7.10 -8.99 -9.68
CA HIS A 127 7.66 -8.59 -10.98
C HIS A 127 6.58 -8.22 -12.02
N GLU A 128 5.46 -8.94 -12.01
CA GLU A 128 4.33 -8.71 -12.92
C GLU A 128 3.69 -7.33 -12.74
N PHE A 129 3.89 -6.68 -11.58
CA PHE A 129 3.38 -5.34 -11.29
C PHE A 129 3.94 -4.28 -12.25
N THR A 130 5.13 -4.51 -12.81
CA THR A 130 5.79 -3.56 -13.74
C THR A 130 5.04 -3.34 -15.05
N LYS A 131 4.10 -4.22 -15.41
CA LYS A 131 3.31 -4.15 -16.63
C LYS A 131 1.82 -4.38 -16.35
N VAL A 132 1.25 -3.67 -15.39
CA VAL A 132 -0.19 -3.74 -15.10
C VAL A 132 -0.98 -2.65 -15.79
N ASP A 133 -2.25 -2.91 -16.07
CA ASP A 133 -3.26 -1.93 -16.48
C ASP A 133 -4.25 -1.70 -15.34
N ARG A 134 -4.73 -0.45 -15.21
CA ARG A 134 -5.81 -0.11 -14.27
C ARG A 134 -7.14 -0.55 -14.87
N ILE A 135 -7.70 -1.62 -14.33
CA ILE A 135 -8.96 -2.20 -14.81
C ILE A 135 -10.16 -1.40 -14.29
N GLY A 136 -10.12 -0.99 -13.02
CA GLY A 136 -11.18 -0.22 -12.41
C GLY A 136 -10.80 0.26 -11.01
N LYS A 137 -11.58 1.22 -10.50
CA LYS A 137 -11.49 1.71 -9.12
C LYS A 137 -12.90 2.02 -8.60
N SER A 138 -13.31 1.40 -7.50
CA SER A 138 -14.67 1.55 -6.94
C SER A 138 -14.80 0.96 -5.55
N SER A 139 -15.78 1.41 -4.78
CA SER A 139 -16.22 0.72 -3.55
C SER A 139 -16.98 -0.59 -3.83
N LYS A 140 -17.46 -0.82 -5.06
CA LYS A 140 -18.22 -2.02 -5.43
C LYS A 140 -17.43 -3.32 -5.36
N TYR A 141 -16.10 -3.24 -5.41
CA TYR A 141 -15.19 -4.37 -5.25
C TYR A 141 -15.27 -4.99 -3.85
N ALA A 142 -15.58 -4.21 -2.82
CA ALA A 142 -15.76 -4.70 -1.47
C ALA A 142 -17.23 -5.02 -1.18
N THR A 143 -17.47 -5.77 -0.12
CA THR A 143 -18.82 -5.93 0.48
C THR A 143 -19.22 -4.77 1.36
N ASP A 144 -18.27 -3.91 1.73
CA ASP A 144 -18.45 -2.74 2.57
C ASP A 144 -18.16 -1.49 1.72
N GLU A 145 -19.12 -0.56 1.65
CA GLU A 145 -19.03 0.62 0.79
C GLU A 145 -18.03 1.66 1.31
N ASP A 146 -17.61 1.55 2.57
CA ASP A 146 -16.55 2.39 3.15
C ASP A 146 -15.16 2.01 2.62
N ILE A 147 -15.04 0.92 1.87
CA ILE A 147 -13.76 0.46 1.31
C ILE A 147 -13.69 0.73 -0.17
N PHE A 148 -12.68 1.49 -0.58
CA PHE A 148 -12.35 1.73 -1.97
C PHE A 148 -11.23 0.80 -2.42
N THR A 149 -11.37 0.22 -3.61
CA THR A 149 -10.38 -0.69 -4.16
C THR A 149 -10.03 -0.31 -5.59
N THR A 150 -8.73 -0.31 -5.89
CA THR A 150 -8.21 -0.22 -7.25
C THR A 150 -7.74 -1.59 -7.72
N GLU A 151 -8.24 -2.02 -8.89
CA GLU A 151 -7.84 -3.27 -9.54
C GLU A 151 -6.79 -2.98 -10.62
N LEU A 152 -5.66 -3.66 -10.51
CA LEU A 152 -4.57 -3.62 -11.48
C LEU A 152 -4.34 -5.05 -12.02
N ARG A 153 -4.22 -5.20 -13.34
CA ARG A 153 -4.02 -6.52 -13.97
C ARG A 153 -2.90 -6.48 -14.99
N ASN A 154 -1.99 -7.45 -14.94
CA ASN A 154 -1.02 -7.66 -15.99
C ASN A 154 -1.71 -8.34 -17.19
N PRO A 155 -1.76 -7.72 -18.39
CA PRO A 155 -2.49 -8.26 -19.52
C PRO A 155 -1.84 -9.51 -20.14
N ASP A 156 -0.54 -9.73 -19.92
CA ASP A 156 0.18 -10.88 -20.47
C ASP A 156 -0.02 -12.12 -19.58
N THR A 157 0.14 -11.96 -18.27
CA THR A 157 0.18 -13.10 -17.34
C THR A 157 -1.13 -13.30 -16.59
N GLY A 158 -1.98 -12.28 -16.54
CA GLY A 158 -3.22 -12.23 -15.78
C GLY A 158 -3.02 -12.14 -14.28
N ALA A 159 -1.82 -11.84 -13.78
CA ALA A 159 -1.61 -11.56 -12.36
C ALA A 159 -2.29 -10.23 -12.00
N GLU A 160 -2.94 -10.18 -10.85
CA GLU A 160 -3.78 -9.04 -10.45
C GLU A 160 -3.50 -8.61 -9.02
N TYR A 161 -3.73 -7.32 -8.80
CA TYR A 161 -3.47 -6.63 -7.55
C TYR A 161 -4.67 -5.77 -7.20
N TYR A 162 -5.21 -5.99 -6.01
CA TYR A 162 -6.32 -5.25 -5.43
C TYR A 162 -5.77 -4.41 -4.28
N VAL A 163 -5.59 -3.11 -4.52
CA VAL A 163 -5.12 -2.16 -3.51
C VAL A 163 -6.34 -1.58 -2.80
N THR A 164 -6.55 -1.98 -1.55
CA THR A 164 -7.69 -1.57 -0.72
C THR A 164 -7.32 -0.45 0.22
N ARG A 165 -8.29 0.42 0.54
CA ARG A 165 -8.20 1.46 1.59
C ARG A 165 -9.60 1.88 1.99
N HIS A 166 -9.75 2.60 3.10
CA HIS A 166 -10.99 3.34 3.33
C HIS A 166 -11.21 4.39 2.23
N GLU A 167 -12.45 4.54 1.76
CA GLU A 167 -12.84 5.52 0.76
C GLU A 167 -12.62 6.94 1.29
N TYR A 168 -13.18 7.21 2.47
CA TYR A 168 -12.82 8.35 3.28
C TYR A 168 -11.68 7.96 4.22
N SER A 169 -10.51 8.55 4.03
CA SER A 169 -9.27 8.10 4.65
C SER A 169 -8.85 8.72 5.99
N PRO A 170 -9.47 9.81 6.50
CA PRO A 170 -9.25 10.29 7.87
C PRO A 170 -9.64 9.35 9.04
N PRO A 171 -10.74 8.56 8.97
CA PRO A 171 -11.22 7.70 10.04
C PRO A 171 -10.17 6.69 10.54
N THR A 172 -10.34 6.27 11.78
CA THR A 172 -9.50 5.25 12.45
C THR A 172 -10.32 4.00 12.80
N ASN A 173 -11.42 3.78 12.11
CA ASN A 173 -12.36 2.69 12.40
C ASN A 173 -11.78 1.33 11.95
N VAL A 174 -12.16 0.28 12.67
CA VAL A 174 -11.94 -1.09 12.22
C VAL A 174 -13.06 -1.48 11.28
N THR A 175 -12.73 -1.75 10.02
CA THR A 175 -13.69 -2.20 8.99
C THR A 175 -13.39 -3.62 8.58
N LYS A 176 -14.43 -4.45 8.47
CA LYS A 176 -14.34 -5.84 8.04
C LYS A 176 -15.01 -5.99 6.69
N LEU A 177 -14.30 -6.56 5.72
CA LEU A 177 -14.79 -6.71 4.36
C LEU A 177 -14.50 -8.08 3.77
N ARG A 178 -15.17 -8.37 2.67
CA ARG A 178 -14.77 -9.38 1.68
C ARG A 178 -14.60 -8.69 0.33
N LEU A 179 -13.68 -9.18 -0.48
CA LEU A 179 -13.38 -8.67 -1.82
C LEU A 179 -13.97 -9.56 -2.89
N LYS A 180 -14.63 -8.93 -3.88
CA LYS A 180 -15.10 -9.56 -5.10
C LYS A 180 -13.98 -9.45 -6.14
N VAL A 181 -13.44 -10.59 -6.54
CA VAL A 181 -12.29 -10.69 -7.45
C VAL A 181 -12.61 -11.54 -8.68
N SER A 182 -11.92 -11.28 -9.79
CA SER A 182 -12.11 -11.99 -11.06
C SER A 182 -10.85 -12.73 -11.45
N THR A 183 -10.74 -14.00 -11.05
CA THR A 183 -9.54 -14.81 -11.28
C THR A 183 -9.67 -15.67 -12.55
N LYS A 184 -8.57 -16.30 -12.99
CA LYS A 184 -8.59 -17.35 -14.02
C LYS A 184 -9.39 -18.59 -13.62
N ALA A 185 -9.67 -18.77 -12.33
CA ALA A 185 -10.55 -19.84 -11.83
C ALA A 185 -12.04 -19.41 -11.78
N GLY A 186 -12.34 -18.16 -12.12
CA GLY A 186 -13.68 -17.59 -12.08
C GLY A 186 -13.80 -16.43 -11.08
N ASN A 187 -15.01 -15.88 -11.00
CA ASN A 187 -15.33 -14.81 -10.05
C ASN A 187 -15.53 -15.40 -8.65
N LEU A 188 -14.87 -14.80 -7.66
CA LEU A 188 -14.85 -15.27 -6.28
C LEU A 188 -15.08 -14.10 -5.32
N THR A 189 -15.58 -14.40 -4.13
CA THR A 189 -15.65 -13.44 -3.02
C THR A 189 -14.77 -13.95 -1.87
N MET A 190 -13.63 -13.30 -1.65
CA MET A 190 -12.59 -13.71 -0.71
C MET A 190 -12.56 -12.84 0.57
N PRO A 191 -12.23 -13.40 1.74
CA PRO A 191 -12.05 -14.82 1.99
C PRO A 191 -13.39 -15.57 1.87
N THR A 192 -13.39 -16.90 1.73
CA THR A 192 -14.60 -17.74 1.70
C THR A 192 -15.29 -17.80 3.05
N SER A 193 -14.49 -17.77 4.12
CA SER A 193 -14.93 -17.67 5.51
C SER A 193 -14.26 -16.48 6.23
N GLY A 194 -14.92 -15.92 7.25
CA GLY A 194 -14.39 -14.75 7.96
C GLY A 194 -14.40 -13.45 7.13
N SER A 195 -13.39 -12.60 7.33
CA SER A 195 -13.27 -11.28 6.72
C SER A 195 -11.82 -10.79 6.66
N ILE A 196 -11.49 -9.98 5.66
CA ILE A 196 -10.32 -9.09 5.70
C ILE A 196 -10.62 -7.95 6.67
N THR A 197 -9.62 -7.52 7.44
CA THR A 197 -9.74 -6.38 8.37
C THR A 197 -8.87 -5.23 7.87
N LEU A 198 -9.42 -4.01 7.85
CA LEU A 198 -8.65 -2.77 7.77
C LEU A 198 -8.83 -2.02 9.09
N ASN A 199 -7.75 -1.90 9.88
CA ASN A 199 -7.76 -1.26 11.18
C ASN A 199 -7.28 0.18 11.08
N GLY A 200 -8.23 1.10 10.92
CA GLY A 200 -7.97 2.52 10.79
C GLY A 200 -7.21 2.83 9.50
N ARG A 201 -6.06 3.48 9.66
CA ARG A 201 -5.32 4.11 8.55
C ARG A 201 -4.45 3.09 7.81
N GLN A 202 -5.10 2.12 7.19
CA GLN A 202 -4.44 1.01 6.52
C GLN A 202 -4.84 0.90 5.05
N SER A 203 -3.90 0.37 4.29
CA SER A 203 -4.12 -0.13 2.95
C SER A 203 -3.55 -1.54 2.87
N LYS A 204 -4.15 -2.41 2.06
CA LYS A 204 -3.58 -3.73 1.77
C LYS A 204 -3.49 -3.94 0.26
N THR A 205 -2.38 -4.50 -0.21
CA THR A 205 -2.24 -4.95 -1.59
C THR A 205 -2.43 -6.47 -1.66
N LEU A 206 -3.63 -6.87 -2.04
CA LEU A 206 -4.03 -8.28 -2.12
C LEU A 206 -3.87 -8.79 -3.55
N VAL A 207 -3.52 -10.07 -3.69
CA VAL A 207 -3.09 -10.61 -5.00
C VAL A 207 -3.96 -11.77 -5.46
N THR A 208 -4.15 -11.86 -6.76
CA THR A 208 -4.79 -12.99 -7.46
C THR A 208 -3.95 -13.43 -8.64
N ASP A 209 -4.04 -14.72 -8.99
CA ASP A 209 -3.26 -15.35 -10.07
C ASP A 209 -1.75 -15.07 -10.03
N PHE A 210 -1.22 -14.81 -8.83
CA PHE A 210 0.14 -14.36 -8.56
C PHE A 210 1.16 -15.49 -8.79
N ASN A 211 2.23 -15.21 -9.55
CA ASN A 211 3.27 -16.17 -9.86
C ASN A 211 4.18 -16.43 -8.65
N ILE A 212 4.46 -17.71 -8.35
CA ILE A 212 5.39 -18.09 -7.29
C ILE A 212 6.76 -18.39 -7.91
N GLY A 213 7.63 -17.37 -7.92
CA GLY A 213 8.96 -17.48 -8.51
C GLY A 213 8.89 -17.88 -9.99
N SER A 214 9.81 -18.73 -10.42
CA SER A 214 9.88 -19.22 -11.81
C SER A 214 9.21 -20.60 -12.00
N SER A 215 8.59 -21.13 -10.95
CA SER A 215 8.09 -22.51 -10.89
C SER A 215 6.86 -22.80 -11.76
N GLY A 216 6.17 -21.76 -12.23
CA GLY A 216 4.85 -21.87 -12.84
C GLY A 216 3.70 -22.11 -11.85
N ASN A 217 4.00 -22.30 -10.56
CA ASN A 217 2.99 -22.35 -9.50
C ASN A 217 2.37 -20.97 -9.30
N LYS A 218 1.08 -20.96 -8.94
CA LYS A 218 0.32 -19.72 -8.75
C LYS A 218 -0.49 -19.73 -7.47
N ILE A 219 -0.57 -18.57 -6.84
CA ILE A 219 -1.55 -18.26 -5.81
C ILE A 219 -2.81 -17.79 -6.54
N THR A 220 -3.89 -18.55 -6.49
CA THR A 220 -5.17 -18.16 -7.10
C THR A 220 -5.69 -16.89 -6.45
N TYR A 221 -5.68 -16.84 -5.11
CA TYR A 221 -5.90 -15.63 -4.34
C TYR A 221 -5.22 -15.72 -2.97
N ALA A 222 -4.90 -14.58 -2.37
CA ALA A 222 -4.53 -14.46 -0.97
C ALA A 222 -5.16 -13.20 -0.34
N THR A 223 -5.73 -13.36 0.85
CA THR A 223 -6.24 -12.25 1.67
C THR A 223 -5.19 -11.73 2.65
N LEU A 224 -4.02 -12.37 2.68
CA LEU A 224 -2.80 -11.94 3.35
C LEU A 224 -1.89 -11.24 2.35
N GLU A 225 -1.12 -10.28 2.82
CA GLU A 225 -0.12 -9.63 1.98
C GLU A 225 1.10 -10.54 1.81
N VAL A 226 1.58 -10.65 0.57
CA VAL A 226 2.81 -11.37 0.26
C VAL A 226 3.98 -10.53 0.75
N LEU A 227 4.75 -11.03 1.69
CA LEU A 227 5.98 -10.37 2.13
C LEU A 227 7.10 -10.63 1.13
N THR A 228 7.32 -11.90 0.79
CA THR A 228 8.35 -12.29 -0.17
C THR A 228 8.12 -13.70 -0.71
N VAL A 229 8.82 -14.01 -1.81
CA VAL A 229 8.89 -15.34 -2.42
C VAL A 229 10.35 -15.68 -2.63
N VAL A 230 10.74 -16.87 -2.19
CA VAL A 230 12.07 -17.43 -2.43
C VAL A 230 11.91 -18.68 -3.28
N ASP A 231 12.53 -18.66 -4.46
CA ASP A 231 12.58 -19.80 -5.35
C ASP A 231 13.90 -20.56 -5.14
N LEU A 232 13.81 -21.78 -4.61
CA LEU A 232 14.94 -22.67 -4.35
C LEU A 232 15.02 -23.79 -5.40
N GLY A 233 14.36 -23.63 -6.55
CA GLY A 233 14.33 -24.62 -7.63
C GLY A 233 13.23 -25.66 -7.43
N ASP A 234 13.52 -26.75 -6.74
CA ASP A 234 12.53 -27.81 -6.47
C ASP A 234 11.54 -27.45 -5.35
N ARG A 235 11.83 -26.36 -4.62
CA ARG A 235 11.00 -25.85 -3.53
C ARG A 235 10.80 -24.34 -3.66
N GLN A 236 9.55 -23.92 -3.58
CA GLN A 236 9.19 -22.51 -3.45
C GLN A 236 8.75 -22.21 -2.03
N VAL A 237 9.21 -21.08 -1.49
CA VAL A 237 8.82 -20.58 -0.17
C VAL A 237 8.11 -19.26 -0.35
N VAL A 238 6.84 -19.22 0.02
CA VAL A 238 6.06 -17.97 0.08
C VAL A 238 5.95 -17.57 1.54
N VAL A 239 6.23 -16.30 1.83
CA VAL A 239 6.02 -15.72 3.15
C VAL A 239 4.88 -14.72 3.03
N PHE A 240 3.82 -14.96 3.80
CA PHE A 240 2.73 -14.03 4.00
C PHE A 240 2.90 -13.32 5.34
N TRP A 241 2.30 -12.14 5.47
CA TRP A 241 2.25 -11.44 6.75
C TRP A 241 0.87 -10.80 6.98
N ALA A 242 0.57 -10.56 8.25
CA ALA A 242 -0.61 -9.84 8.72
C ALA A 242 -0.34 -9.29 10.13
N LEU A 243 -1.19 -8.37 10.57
CA LEU A 243 -1.11 -7.86 11.94
C LEU A 243 -1.71 -8.86 12.94
N ASP A 244 -1.34 -8.72 14.20
CA ASP A 244 -1.85 -9.58 15.26
C ASP A 244 -3.39 -9.52 15.35
N GLY A 245 -4.01 -10.69 15.49
CA GLY A 245 -5.47 -10.85 15.50
C GLY A 245 -6.16 -10.83 14.12
N GLU A 246 -5.44 -10.58 13.02
CA GLU A 246 -6.01 -10.70 11.68
C GLU A 246 -6.07 -12.16 11.21
N GLN A 247 -7.10 -12.49 10.43
CA GLN A 247 -7.27 -13.80 9.80
C GLN A 247 -6.83 -13.73 8.34
N GLY A 248 -6.34 -14.86 7.83
CA GLY A 248 -5.86 -14.98 6.47
C GLY A 248 -6.37 -16.24 5.79
N GLU A 249 -6.70 -16.12 4.52
CA GLU A 249 -7.07 -17.23 3.64
C GLU A 249 -6.27 -17.10 2.35
N PHE A 250 -5.82 -18.23 1.81
CA PHE A 250 -5.18 -18.27 0.51
C PHE A 250 -5.54 -19.57 -0.20
N LEU A 251 -5.54 -19.53 -1.53
CA LEU A 251 -5.77 -20.70 -2.37
C LEU A 251 -4.60 -20.86 -3.35
N LEU A 252 -3.96 -22.03 -3.31
CA LEU A 252 -2.90 -22.40 -4.25
C LEU A 252 -3.47 -23.18 -5.42
N LYS A 253 -3.12 -22.75 -6.64
CA LYS A 253 -3.58 -23.41 -7.86
C LYS A 253 -3.00 -24.83 -7.95
N GLY A 254 -3.89 -25.83 -8.02
CA GLY A 254 -3.50 -27.23 -8.23
C GLY A 254 -2.98 -27.95 -6.97
N ALA A 255 -2.99 -27.30 -5.80
CA ALA A 255 -2.68 -27.97 -4.55
C ALA A 255 -3.73 -29.05 -4.24
N LYS A 256 -3.25 -30.25 -3.84
CA LYS A 256 -4.11 -31.41 -3.54
C LYS A 256 -4.24 -31.71 -2.04
N SER A 257 -3.28 -31.25 -1.25
CA SER A 257 -3.20 -31.49 0.20
C SER A 257 -2.32 -30.42 0.85
N GLY A 258 -2.66 -30.03 2.08
CA GLY A 258 -1.84 -29.20 2.95
C GLY A 258 -1.38 -29.99 4.18
N LYS A 259 -0.32 -29.50 4.85
CA LYS A 259 0.05 -29.97 6.19
C LYS A 259 0.62 -28.81 6.99
N ALA A 260 -0.03 -28.49 8.11
CA ALA A 260 0.54 -27.59 9.10
C ALA A 260 1.74 -28.28 9.79
N LEU A 261 2.93 -27.70 9.64
CA LEU A 261 4.14 -28.17 10.33
C LEU A 261 4.27 -27.57 11.74
N SER A 262 3.66 -26.42 11.97
CA SER A 262 3.65 -25.69 13.25
C SER A 262 2.47 -24.72 13.29
N GLY A 263 1.97 -24.41 14.48
CA GLY A 263 0.84 -23.48 14.67
C GLY A 263 -0.52 -24.14 14.43
N LYS A 264 -1.58 -23.32 14.36
CA LYS A 264 -2.93 -23.74 14.00
C LYS A 264 -3.19 -23.30 12.55
N ALA A 265 -3.57 -24.24 11.70
CA ALA A 265 -4.15 -23.97 10.39
C ALA A 265 -5.48 -24.71 10.30
N GLU A 266 -6.48 -24.09 9.69
CA GLU A 266 -7.74 -24.73 9.31
C GLU A 266 -7.65 -25.06 7.83
N ASP A 267 -7.89 -26.33 7.47
CA ASP A 267 -7.88 -26.84 6.10
C ASP A 267 -9.27 -26.71 5.45
#